data_AF-A0A2G9TFD4-F1
#
_entry.id   AF-A0A2G9TFD4-F1
#
_cell.length_a   1.000
_cell.length_b   1.000
_cell.length_c   1.000
_cell.angle_alpha   90.00
_cell.angle_beta   90.00
_cell.angle_gamma   90.00
#
_symmetry.space_group_name_H-M   'P 1'
#
loop_
_entity.id
_entity.type
_entity.pdbx_description
1 polymer ?
#
loop_
_entity_poly.entity_id
_entity_poly.type
_entity_poly.pdbx_seq_one_letter_code
_entity_poly.pdbx_strand_id
1 'polypeptide(L)' 'ICYKKISVKIPKNFVTEGETPAKVFDIGELNLAGTFSGESTDCLN' A
#
# COMPACT_ATOMS: atom_id res chain seq x y z
N ILE A 1 3.89 1.33 21.02
CA ILE A 1 2.95 0.51 20.20
C ILE A 1 3.62 0.20 18.88
N CYS A 2 3.53 -1.03 18.34
CA CYS A 2 4.17 -1.39 17.07
C CYS A 2 3.13 -1.68 15.97
N TYR A 3 3.47 -1.32 14.74
CA TYR A 3 2.65 -1.46 13.55
C TYR A 3 3.38 -2.26 12.47
N LYS A 4 2.63 -3.12 11.77
CA LYS A 4 3.11 -3.77 10.54
C LYS A 4 3.00 -2.78 9.39
N LYS A 5 4.13 -2.47 8.76
CA LYS A 5 4.24 -1.53 7.64
C LYS A 5 4.39 -2.30 6.35
N ILE A 6 3.51 -2.02 5.38
CA ILE A 6 3.48 -2.71 4.08
C ILE A 6 3.56 -1.65 2.98
N SER A 7 4.45 -1.86 2.00
CA SER A 7 4.65 -0.93 0.89
C SER A 7 3.96 -1.45 -0.38
N VAL A 8 2.98 -0.71 -0.90
CA VAL A 8 2.30 -1.06 -2.16
C VAL A 8 2.78 -0.15 -3.29
N LYS A 9 3.20 -0.75 -4.41
CA LYS A 9 3.60 0.00 -5.61
C LYS A 9 2.40 0.23 -6.51
N ILE A 10 2.07 1.49 -6.77
CA ILE A 10 1.03 1.86 -7.72
C ILE A 10 1.65 1.92 -9.12
N PRO A 11 1.12 1.16 -10.11
CA PRO A 11 1.60 1.24 -11.48
C PRO A 11 1.35 2.62 -12.09
N LYS A 12 2.32 3.15 -12.86
CA LYS A 12 2.27 4.52 -13.41
C LYS A 12 1.01 4.80 -14.23
N ASN A 13 0.46 3.81 -14.91
CA ASN A 13 -0.73 3.98 -15.72
C ASN A 13 -2.00 4.25 -14.90
N PHE A 14 -1.98 4.10 -13.56
CA PHE A 14 -3.06 4.50 -12.65
C PHE A 14 -2.85 5.89 -12.02
N VAL A 15 -1.71 6.54 -12.28
CA VAL A 15 -1.42 7.89 -11.78
C VAL A 15 -2.00 8.90 -12.77
N THR A 16 -2.84 9.81 -12.28
CA THR A 16 -3.42 10.93 -13.05
C THR A 16 -2.96 12.23 -12.41
N GLU A 17 -2.55 13.20 -13.22
CA GLU A 17 -2.26 14.56 -12.74
C GLU A 17 -3.57 15.36 -12.66
N GLY A 18 -3.82 16.01 -11.52
CA GLY A 18 -5.04 16.76 -11.25
C GLY A 18 -5.83 16.19 -10.08
N GLU A 19 -6.97 16.83 -9.77
CA GLU A 19 -7.75 16.53 -8.56
C GLU A 19 -8.64 15.29 -8.68
N THR A 20 -8.96 14.87 -9.91
CA THR A 20 -9.87 13.73 -10.18
C THR A 20 -9.12 12.56 -10.82
N PRO A 21 -9.18 11.34 -10.27
CA PRO A 21 -8.52 10.18 -10.84
C PRO A 21 -9.24 9.66 -12.09
N ALA A 22 -8.50 9.26 -13.12
CA ALA A 22 -9.08 8.65 -14.33
C ALA A 22 -9.55 7.21 -14.12
N LYS A 23 -8.97 6.49 -13.14
CA LYS A 23 -9.34 5.13 -12.76
C LYS A 23 -8.82 4.79 -11.37
N VAL A 24 -9.45 3.80 -10.74
CA VAL A 24 -9.10 3.31 -9.41
C VAL A 24 -8.18 2.08 -9.53
N PHE A 25 -7.10 2.07 -8.76
CA PHE A 25 -6.27 0.88 -8.57
C PHE A 25 -6.76 0.12 -7.34
N ASP A 26 -7.44 -1.01 -7.57
CA ASP A 26 -7.87 -1.91 -6.50
C ASP A 26 -6.74 -2.90 -6.15
N ILE A 27 -6.35 -2.93 -4.87
CA ILE A 27 -5.29 -3.80 -4.36
C ILE A 27 -5.83 -5.13 -3.84
N GLY A 28 -7.16 -5.30 -3.80
CA GLY A 28 -7.85 -6.47 -3.28
C GLY A 28 -7.79 -6.56 -1.76
N GLU A 29 -7.84 -7.80 -1.26
CA GLU A 29 -7.79 -8.13 0.16
C GLU A 29 -6.37 -8.50 0.60
N LEU A 30 -5.95 -7.99 1.75
CA LEU A 30 -4.62 -8.21 2.30
C LEU A 30 -4.68 -9.09 3.56
N ASN A 31 -4.18 -10.32 3.47
CA ASN A 31 -4.07 -11.18 4.65
C ASN A 31 -2.88 -10.76 5.52
N LEU A 32 -3.14 -10.06 6.63
CA LEU A 32 -2.11 -9.53 7.52
C LEU A 32 -1.27 -10.62 8.23
N ALA A 33 -1.72 -11.88 8.25
CA ALA A 33 -0.96 -13.01 8.78
C ALA A 33 0.14 -13.52 7.83
N GLY A 34 0.12 -13.14 6.55
CA GLY A 34 1.15 -13.50 5.57
C GLY A 34 2.38 -12.58 5.60
N THR A 35 3.45 -12.97 4.90
CA THR A 35 4.67 -12.17 4.72
C THR A 35 4.64 -11.46 3.37
N PHE A 36 4.84 -10.15 3.36
CA PHE A 36 4.85 -9.32 2.16
C PHE A 36 6.25 -8.81 1.81
N SER A 37 6.56 -8.74 0.52
CA SER A 37 7.83 -8.18 0.05
C SER A 37 7.94 -6.70 0.45
N GLY A 38 9.00 -6.36 1.18
CA GLY A 38 9.21 -4.99 1.68
C GLY A 38 8.37 -4.65 2.92
N GLU A 39 7.83 -5.66 3.63
CA GLU A 39 7.23 -5.44 4.94
C GLU A 39 8.29 -5.09 5.99
N SER A 40 7.92 -4.21 6.93
CA SER A 40 8.74 -3.88 8.10
C SER A 40 7.85 -3.64 9.32
N THR A 41 8.48 -3.50 10.49
CA THR A 41 7.80 -3.18 11.75
C THR A 41 8.22 -1.79 12.21
N ASP A 42 7.25 -0.94 12.54
CA ASP A 42 7.48 0.42 13.02
C ASP A 42 6.89 0.58 14.43
N CYS A 43 7.72 0.94 15.40
CA CYS A 43 7.32 1.03 16.81
C CYS A 43 7.35 2.48 17.28
N LEU A 44 6.20 2.98 17.73
CA LEU A 44 6.10 4.25 18.45
C LEU A 44 6.52 4.03 19.91
N ASN A 45 7.51 4.80 20.35
CA ASN A 45 7.99 4.85 21.74
C ASN A 45 6.93 5.39 22.69
#